data_AF-T0NHJ0-F1
#
_entry.id   AF-T0NHJ0-F1
#
_cell.length_a   1.000
_cell.length_b   1.000
_cell.length_c   1.000
_cell.angle_alpha   90.00
_cell.angle_beta   90.00
_cell.angle_gamma   90.00
#
_symmetry.space_group_name_H-M   'P 1'
#
loop_
_entity.id
_entity.type
_entity.pdbx_description
1 polymer ?
#
loop_
_entity_poly.entity_id
_entity_poly.type
_entity_poly.pdbx_seq_one_letter_code
_entity_poly.pdbx_strand_id
1 'polypeptide(L)'
;MRKKIFGFIASIAFLLVVAGVFLMARYRESIEAAAPVNGKVDIGGYGLNVKVEGKGGPTVIFESGLGGGIGVWTNVQPEIAKLTRTFCYDRAGLGESDKSTLERTSANQVKELYTLTPKN
;
A
#
# COMPACT_ATOMS: atom_id res chain seq x y z
N MET A 1 -42.83 -35.15 -3.11
CA MET A 1 -42.63 -33.76 -3.57
C MET A 1 -41.83 -32.90 -2.58
N ARG A 2 -42.18 -32.88 -1.29
CA ARG A 2 -41.50 -32.10 -0.23
C ARG A 2 -39.98 -32.31 -0.08
N LYS A 3 -39.47 -33.55 -0.19
CA LYS A 3 -38.02 -33.84 -0.08
C LYS A 3 -37.17 -33.23 -1.22
N LYS A 4 -37.73 -33.14 -2.44
CA LYS A 4 -37.06 -32.52 -3.60
C LYS A 4 -36.94 -31.01 -3.43
N ILE A 5 -37.98 -30.38 -2.90
CA ILE A 5 -38.01 -28.94 -2.59
C ILE A 5 -37.01 -28.60 -1.49
N PHE A 6 -36.95 -29.40 -0.42
CA PHE A 6 -35.98 -29.20 0.65
C PHE A 6 -34.52 -29.33 0.16
N GLY A 7 -34.23 -30.33 -0.68
CA GLY A 7 -32.91 -30.49 -1.29
C GLY A 7 -32.51 -29.29 -2.16
N PHE A 8 -33.44 -28.77 -2.96
CA PHE A 8 -33.20 -27.60 -3.81
C PHE A 8 -32.90 -26.34 -3.00
N ILE A 9 -33.66 -26.09 -1.93
CA ILE A 9 -33.43 -24.95 -1.01
C ILE A 9 -32.06 -25.08 -0.33
N ALA A 10 -31.70 -26.29 0.13
CA ALA A 10 -30.40 -26.54 0.74
C ALA A 10 -29.23 -26.29 -0.24
N SER A 11 -29.38 -26.68 -1.50
CA SER A 11 -28.37 -26.42 -2.54
C SER A 11 -28.21 -24.93 -2.85
N ILE A 12 -29.29 -24.16 -2.91
CA ILE A 12 -29.24 -22.70 -3.09
C ILE A 12 -28.57 -22.04 -1.88
N ALA A 13 -28.96 -22.42 -0.65
CA ALA A 13 -28.35 -21.89 0.56
C ALA A 13 -26.84 -22.17 0.59
N PHE A 14 -26.42 -23.37 0.20
CA PHE A 14 -25.01 -23.73 0.09
C PHE A 14 -24.28 -22.88 -0.95
N LEU A 15 -24.84 -22.68 -2.15
CA LEU A 15 -24.27 -21.81 -3.18
C LEU A 15 -24.13 -20.35 -2.71
N LEU A 16 -25.13 -19.83 -1.99
CA LEU A 16 -25.07 -18.47 -1.44
C LEU A 16 -23.97 -18.32 -0.38
N VAL A 17 -23.77 -19.33 0.47
CA VAL A 17 -22.67 -19.34 1.44
C VAL A 17 -21.32 -19.36 0.73
N VAL A 18 -21.15 -20.21 -0.28
CA VAL A 18 -19.90 -20.29 -1.07
C VAL A 18 -19.61 -18.98 -1.79
N ALA A 19 -20.62 -18.38 -2.44
CA ALA A 19 -20.48 -17.09 -3.10
C ALA A 19 -20.15 -15.98 -2.10
N GLY A 20 -20.79 -15.97 -0.92
CA GLY A 20 -20.49 -15.04 0.16
C GLY A 20 -19.05 -15.14 0.65
N VAL A 21 -18.55 -16.35 0.90
CA VAL A 21 -17.15 -16.59 1.28
C VAL A 21 -16.19 -16.09 0.19
N PHE A 22 -16.50 -16.35 -1.08
CA PHE A 22 -15.69 -15.89 -2.21
C PHE A 22 -15.65 -14.36 -2.31
N LEU A 23 -16.80 -13.68 -2.19
CA LEU A 23 -16.88 -12.22 -2.17
C LEU A 23 -16.10 -11.62 -1.00
N MET A 24 -16.19 -12.21 0.18
CA MET A 24 -15.44 -11.76 1.36
C MET A 24 -13.94 -11.93 1.17
N ALA A 25 -13.48 -13.03 0.57
CA ALA A 25 -12.07 -13.23 0.24
C ALA A 25 -11.56 -12.18 -0.75
N ARG A 26 -12.34 -11.87 -1.79
CA ARG A 26 -12.00 -10.80 -2.75
C ARG A 26 -11.96 -9.41 -2.11
N TYR A 27 -12.91 -9.14 -1.23
CA TYR A 27 -12.94 -7.87 -0.50
C TYR A 27 -11.72 -7.72 0.41
N ARG A 28 -11.34 -8.79 1.12
CA ARG A 28 -10.14 -8.80 1.95
C ARG A 28 -8.86 -8.59 1.15
N GLU A 29 -8.70 -9.28 0.04
CA GLU A 29 -7.56 -9.12 -0.88
C GLU A 29 -7.43 -7.66 -1.35
N SER A 30 -8.57 -7.02 -1.69
CA SER A 30 -8.58 -5.61 -2.08
C SER A 30 -8.22 -4.65 -0.93
N ILE A 31 -8.60 -4.97 0.31
CA ILE A 31 -8.25 -4.17 1.50
C ILE A 31 -6.77 -4.34 1.84
N GLU A 32 -6.22 -5.55 1.76
CA GLU A 32 -4.79 -5.80 2.00
C GLU A 32 -3.93 -5.13 0.93
N ALA A 33 -4.33 -5.19 -0.35
CA ALA A 33 -3.67 -4.45 -1.41
C ALA A 33 -3.78 -2.91 -1.23
N ALA A 34 -4.85 -2.43 -0.59
CA ALA A 34 -5.05 -1.02 -0.27
C ALA A 34 -4.47 -0.62 1.10
N ALA A 35 -3.96 -1.57 1.88
CA ALA A 35 -3.45 -1.31 3.21
C ALA A 35 -2.19 -0.44 3.09
N PRO A 36 -2.02 0.55 3.98
CA PRO A 36 -0.83 1.38 3.98
C PRO A 36 0.43 0.51 4.11
N VAL A 37 1.29 0.57 3.10
CA VAL A 37 2.57 -0.14 3.12
C VAL A 37 3.51 0.60 4.06
N ASN A 38 3.73 0.03 5.24
CA ASN A 38 4.72 0.52 6.19
C ASN A 38 5.89 -0.46 6.21
N GLY A 39 7.11 0.06 6.02
CA GLY A 39 8.34 -0.72 5.92
C GLY A 39 8.94 -0.70 4.51
N LYS A 40 9.84 -1.64 4.24
CA LYS A 40 10.59 -1.67 2.97
C LYS A 40 9.75 -2.16 1.80
N VAL A 41 9.78 -1.41 0.70
CA VAL A 41 9.20 -1.74 -0.60
C VAL A 41 10.32 -2.00 -1.59
N ASP A 42 10.37 -3.21 -2.15
CA ASP A 42 11.31 -3.53 -3.23
C ASP A 42 10.95 -2.74 -4.50
N ILE A 43 11.94 -2.01 -5.03
CA ILE A 43 11.82 -1.21 -6.25
C ILE A 43 12.71 -1.71 -7.40
N GLY A 44 13.09 -2.99 -7.36
CA GLY A 44 13.88 -3.64 -8.41
C GLY A 44 15.23 -4.13 -7.92
N GLY A 45 15.26 -4.87 -6.81
CA GLY A 45 16.45 -5.51 -6.25
C GLY A 45 17.02 -4.82 -5.00
N TYR A 46 16.38 -3.77 -4.52
CA TYR A 46 16.66 -3.13 -3.22
C TYR A 46 15.41 -2.43 -2.70
N GLY A 47 15.27 -2.39 -1.37
CA GLY A 47 14.07 -1.89 -0.71
C GLY A 47 14.20 -0.43 -0.26
N LEU A 48 13.13 0.35 -0.46
CA LEU A 48 12.98 1.66 0.16
C LEU A 48 11.99 1.62 1.32
N ASN A 49 12.36 2.16 2.47
CA ASN A 49 11.48 2.28 3.62
C ASN A 49 10.41 3.35 3.37
N VAL A 50 9.15 3.00 3.61
CA VAL A 50 7.98 3.85 3.40
C VAL A 50 7.11 3.85 4.64
N LYS A 51 6.48 4.99 4.89
CA LYS A 51 5.36 5.13 5.81
C LYS A 51 4.17 5.72 5.06
N VAL A 52 3.09 4.96 4.95
CA VAL A 52 1.83 5.41 4.32
C VAL A 52 0.79 5.64 5.40
N GLU A 53 0.11 6.78 5.35
CA GLU A 53 -0.97 7.12 6.27
C GLU A 53 -2.16 7.72 5.51
N GLY A 54 -3.33 7.74 6.13
CA GLY A 54 -4.54 8.28 5.51
C GLY A 54 -5.08 7.44 4.35
N LYS A 55 -6.08 7.97 3.66
CA LYS A 55 -6.79 7.28 2.56
C LYS A 55 -7.39 8.30 1.58
N GLY A 56 -7.82 7.80 0.42
CA GLY A 56 -8.37 8.65 -0.64
C GLY A 56 -7.28 9.32 -1.49
N GLY A 57 -7.65 10.38 -2.19
CA GLY A 57 -6.74 11.19 -2.99
C GLY A 57 -7.14 12.67 -2.93
N PRO A 58 -6.24 13.59 -3.30
CA PRO A 58 -4.94 13.35 -3.95
C PRO A 58 -3.84 12.87 -2.99
N THR A 59 -2.91 12.04 -3.47
CA THR A 59 -1.78 11.58 -2.66
C THR A 59 -0.76 12.70 -2.43
N VAL A 60 -0.37 12.93 -1.18
CA VAL A 60 0.74 13.84 -0.81
C VAL A 60 2.00 13.03 -0.55
N ILE A 61 3.11 13.38 -1.21
CA ILE A 61 4.41 12.71 -1.04
C ILE A 61 5.35 13.63 -0.26
N PHE A 62 5.95 13.08 0.80
CA PHE A 62 6.94 13.73 1.64
C PHE A 62 8.33 13.16 1.33
N GLU A 63 9.22 14.04 0.86
CA GLU A 63 10.63 13.74 0.63
C GLU A 63 11.49 14.67 1.48
N SER A 64 12.46 14.08 2.18
CA SER A 64 13.37 14.82 3.05
C SER A 64 14.66 15.23 2.31
N GLY A 65 15.02 16.51 2.43
CA GLY A 65 16.30 17.06 1.95
C GLY A 65 17.49 16.66 2.83
N LEU A 66 18.71 17.07 2.43
CA LEU A 66 19.96 17.02 3.23
C LEU A 66 20.25 15.70 3.98
N GLY A 67 19.89 14.55 3.42
CA GLY A 67 20.13 13.24 4.04
C GLY A 67 19.14 12.87 5.15
N GLY A 68 18.11 13.68 5.38
CA GLY A 68 17.01 13.33 6.28
C GLY A 68 16.16 12.19 5.72
N GLY A 69 15.51 11.46 6.64
CA GLY A 69 14.58 10.39 6.36
C GLY A 69 13.12 10.72 6.75
N ILE A 70 12.29 9.69 6.90
CA ILE A 70 10.87 9.78 7.29
C ILE A 70 10.67 10.56 8.59
N GLY A 71 11.63 10.45 9.52
CA GLY A 71 11.57 11.09 10.84
C GLY A 71 11.38 12.61 10.81
N VAL A 72 11.82 13.29 9.73
CA VAL A 72 11.63 14.75 9.53
C VAL A 72 10.15 15.13 9.55
N TRP A 73 9.27 14.26 9.08
CA TRP A 73 7.85 14.56 8.88
C TRP A 73 6.93 13.99 9.98
N THR A 74 7.49 13.49 11.08
CA THR A 74 6.74 12.80 12.15
C THR A 74 5.59 13.63 12.73
N ASN A 75 5.73 14.95 12.78
CA ASN A 75 4.71 15.86 13.31
C ASN A 75 3.75 16.40 12.24
N VAL A 76 4.09 16.27 10.95
CA VAL A 76 3.35 16.88 9.84
C VAL A 76 2.52 15.84 9.10
N GLN A 77 3.14 14.70 8.76
CA GLN A 77 2.48 13.63 8.00
C GLN A 77 1.16 13.18 8.63
N PRO A 78 1.07 12.93 9.97
CA PRO A 78 -0.18 12.46 10.58
C PRO A 78 -1.31 13.50 10.50
N GLU A 79 -1.00 14.79 10.53
CA GLU A 79 -2.00 15.86 10.42
C GLU A 79 -2.56 15.94 9.00
N ILE A 80 -1.69 15.84 7.98
CA ILE A 80 -2.12 15.82 6.58
C ILE A 80 -2.87 14.52 6.24
N ALA A 81 -2.49 13.40 6.87
CA ALA A 81 -3.13 12.10 6.69
C ALA A 81 -4.60 12.06 7.12
N LYS A 82 -5.05 13.01 7.95
CA LYS A 82 -6.48 13.20 8.29
C LYS A 82 -7.30 13.65 7.10
N LEU A 83 -6.68 14.32 6.12
CA LEU A 83 -7.35 14.93 4.97
C LEU A 83 -7.25 14.07 3.71
N THR A 84 -6.13 13.38 3.52
CA THR A 84 -5.88 12.59 2.32
C THR A 84 -4.82 11.50 2.55
N ARG A 85 -4.57 10.65 1.56
CA ARG A 85 -3.47 9.68 1.59
C ARG A 85 -2.12 10.40 1.55
N THR A 86 -1.19 9.97 2.41
CA THR A 86 0.18 10.47 2.46
C THR A 86 1.18 9.33 2.27
N PHE A 87 2.30 9.64 1.62
CA PHE A 87 3.47 8.76 1.49
C PHE A 87 4.68 9.54 2.01
N CYS A 88 5.38 8.99 2.99
CA CYS A 88 6.67 9.49 3.45
C CYS A 88 7.69 8.37 3.26
N TYR A 89 8.90 8.66 2.81
CA TYR A 89 9.87 7.61 2.51
C TYR A 89 11.31 8.04 2.75
N ASP A 90 12.18 7.05 2.96
CA ASP A 90 13.62 7.21 3.04
C ASP A 90 14.23 7.01 1.63
N ARG A 91 14.98 7.99 1.12
CA ARG A 91 15.74 7.80 -0.14
C ARG A 91 16.78 6.69 0.03
N ALA A 92 17.16 6.04 -1.07
CA ALA A 92 18.10 4.93 -1.06
C ALA A 92 19.40 5.28 -0.29
N GLY A 93 19.80 4.40 0.62
CA GLY A 93 20.97 4.55 1.50
C GLY A 93 20.77 5.44 2.73
N LEU A 94 19.55 5.91 3.01
CA LEU A 94 19.19 6.67 4.21
C LEU A 94 18.20 5.89 5.08
N GLY A 95 18.19 6.19 6.38
CA GLY A 95 17.26 5.59 7.33
C GLY A 95 17.29 4.06 7.25
N GLU A 96 16.11 3.46 7.06
CA GLU A 96 15.96 2.01 6.92
C GLU A 96 15.94 1.54 5.46
N SER A 97 16.16 2.43 4.49
CA SER A 97 16.27 2.06 3.08
C SER A 97 17.60 1.38 2.78
N ASP A 98 17.56 0.41 1.88
CA ASP A 98 18.75 -0.22 1.35
C ASP A 98 19.55 0.78 0.48
N LYS A 99 20.85 0.52 0.29
CA LYS A 99 21.67 1.32 -0.64
C LYS A 99 21.23 1.05 -2.08
N SER A 100 21.18 2.09 -2.90
CA SER A 100 20.93 1.96 -4.34
C SER A 100 22.08 1.22 -5.01
N THR A 101 21.74 0.38 -5.99
CA THR A 101 22.70 -0.19 -6.94
C THR A 101 23.05 0.78 -8.07
N LEU A 102 22.35 1.91 -8.17
CA LEU A 102 22.54 2.94 -9.19
C LEU A 102 23.39 4.10 -8.66
N GLU A 103 24.04 4.80 -9.59
CA GLU A 103 24.71 6.07 -9.25
C GLU A 103 23.71 7.09 -8.69
N ARG A 104 24.15 7.90 -7.71
CA ARG A 104 23.30 8.88 -7.02
C ARG A 104 23.12 10.17 -7.83
N THR A 105 22.53 10.04 -9.02
CA THR A 105 22.10 11.17 -9.84
C THR A 105 20.66 11.57 -9.49
N SER A 106 20.26 12.80 -9.80
CA SER A 106 18.86 13.24 -9.64
C SER A 106 17.90 12.43 -10.51
N ALA A 107 18.31 12.04 -11.72
CA ALA A 107 17.50 11.21 -12.61
C ALA A 107 17.20 9.83 -12.01
N ASN A 108 18.20 9.18 -11.41
CA ASN A 108 18.00 7.89 -10.75
C ASN A 108 17.12 8.01 -9.50
N GLN A 109 17.28 9.08 -8.71
CA GLN A 109 16.41 9.37 -7.57
C GLN A 109 14.94 9.56 -7.98
N VAL A 110 14.69 10.31 -9.05
CA VAL A 110 13.34 10.49 -9.59
C VAL A 110 12.78 9.15 -10.08
N LYS A 111 13.60 8.30 -10.72
CA LYS A 111 13.19 6.97 -11.15
C LYS A 111 12.84 6.07 -9.97
N GLU A 112 13.65 6.06 -8.91
CA GLU A 112 13.39 5.34 -7.66
C GLU A 112 12.04 5.75 -7.05
N LEU A 113 11.81 7.06 -6.88
CA LEU A 113 10.55 7.60 -6.38
C LEU A 113 9.36 7.25 -7.29
N TYR A 114 9.57 7.32 -8.60
CA TYR A 114 8.54 6.94 -9.55
C TYR A 114 8.20 5.45 -9.42
N THR A 115 9.16 4.55 -9.28
CA THR A 115 8.88 3.12 -9.09
C THR A 115 8.16 2.84 -7.78
N LEU A 116 8.52 3.56 -6.71
CA LEU A 116 7.95 3.40 -5.37
C LEU A 116 6.46 3.77 -5.28
N THR A 117 6.04 4.79 -6.04
CA THR A 117 4.73 5.42 -5.85
C THR A 117 3.62 4.69 -6.60
N PRO A 118 2.41 4.59 -6.02
CA PRO A 118 1.26 4.03 -6.71
C PRO A 118 1.02 4.74 -8.04
N LYS A 119 0.70 3.96 -9.08
CA LYS A 119 0.22 4.51 -10.35
C LYS A 119 -1.28 4.75 -10.21
N ASN A 120 -1.67 6.00 -10.42
CA ASN A 120 -3.08 6.42 -10.47
C ASN A 120 -3.78 5.76 -11.67
#